data_AF-A0A1E4J2Y1-F1
#
_entry.id   AF-A0A1E4J2Y1-F1
#
_cell.length_a   1.000
_cell.length_b   1.000
_cell.length_c   1.000
_cell.angle_alpha   90.00
_cell.angle_beta   90.00
_cell.angle_gamma   90.00
#
_symmetry.space_group_name_H-M   'P 1'
#
loop_
_entity.id
_entity.type
_entity.pdbx_description
1 polymer ?
#
loop_
_entity_poly.entity_id
_entity_poly.type
_entity_poly.pdbx_seq_one_letter_code
_entity_poly.pdbx_strand_id
1 'polypeptide(L)'
;MIGADTRRVLLVPAGAQLEDPRVTCLPMEERVWESGYTLVIDEVKRGLLQDFWKHYYGSSAEMDVSGVQLMEFRKDIMAITPECVGQPAVLRFLVELGRMCVQAYRQEGSLRVVAA
;
A
#
# COMPACT_ATOMS: atom_id res chain seq x y z
N MET A 1 11.88 7.52 -23.65
CA MET A 1 11.14 7.70 -22.39
C MET A 1 11.22 6.39 -21.65
N ILE A 2 12.08 6.30 -20.65
CA ILE A 2 12.16 5.13 -19.78
C ILE A 2 10.83 5.13 -19.02
N GLY A 3 10.03 4.07 -19.19
CA GLY A 3 8.73 3.98 -18.53
C GLY A 3 8.92 4.16 -17.03
N ALA A 4 8.17 5.06 -16.42
CA ALA A 4 8.18 5.20 -14.97
C ALA A 4 7.78 3.85 -14.37
N ASP A 5 8.68 3.24 -13.60
CA ASP A 5 8.49 2.00 -12.85
C ASP A 5 7.32 2.19 -11.88
N THR A 6 6.10 2.04 -12.38
CA THR A 6 4.87 2.30 -11.62
C THR A 6 4.67 1.12 -10.68
N ARG A 7 4.99 1.33 -9.40
CA ARG A 7 4.69 0.37 -8.34
C ARG A 7 3.18 0.24 -8.19
N ARG A 8 2.74 -0.97 -7.87
CA ARG A 8 1.32 -1.25 -7.67
C ARG A 8 1.13 -2.16 -6.47
N VAL A 9 0.03 -1.94 -5.75
CA VAL A 9 -0.44 -2.82 -4.69
C VAL A 9 -1.50 -3.72 -5.28
N LEU A 10 -1.29 -5.02 -5.15
CA LEU A 10 -2.18 -6.07 -5.63
C LEU A 10 -2.92 -6.67 -4.44
N LEU A 11 -4.24 -6.74 -4.51
CA LEU A 11 -5.02 -7.63 -3.65
C LEU A 11 -5.11 -8.98 -4.34
N VAL A 12 -4.53 -9.99 -3.71
CA VAL A 12 -4.49 -11.36 -4.22
C VAL A 12 -5.42 -12.23 -3.36
N PRO A 13 -6.57 -12.67 -3.89
CA PRO A 13 -7.46 -13.59 -3.19
C PRO A 13 -6.78 -14.91 -2.81
N ALA A 14 -7.31 -15.60 -1.79
CA ALA A 14 -6.81 -16.92 -1.42
C ALA A 14 -6.77 -17.88 -2.62
N GLY A 15 -5.60 -18.51 -2.83
CA GLY A 15 -5.38 -19.46 -3.94
C GLY A 15 -5.31 -18.86 -5.34
N ALA A 16 -5.35 -17.53 -5.49
CA ALA A 16 -5.18 -16.86 -6.78
C ALA A 16 -3.69 -16.67 -7.13
N GLN A 17 -3.37 -16.69 -8.43
CA GLN A 17 -2.08 -16.26 -8.96
C GLN A 17 -2.11 -14.77 -9.33
N LEU A 18 -0.95 -14.14 -9.58
CA LEU A 18 -0.87 -12.70 -9.85
C LEU A 18 -1.58 -12.30 -11.15
N GLU A 19 -1.65 -13.22 -12.11
CA GLU A 19 -2.31 -13.06 -13.40
C GLU A 19 -3.82 -13.35 -13.35
N ASP A 20 -4.34 -13.76 -12.18
CA ASP A 20 -5.76 -14.09 -12.02
C ASP A 20 -6.62 -12.82 -12.20
N PRO A 21 -7.68 -12.85 -13.03
CA PRO A 21 -8.56 -11.70 -13.24
C PRO A 21 -9.23 -11.14 -11.98
N ARG A 22 -9.28 -11.91 -10.88
CA ARG A 22 -9.81 -11.49 -9.58
C ARG A 22 -8.83 -10.62 -8.80
N VAL A 23 -7.56 -10.53 -9.22
CA VAL A 23 -6.56 -9.67 -8.59
C VAL A 23 -6.94 -8.21 -8.83
N THR A 24 -7.08 -7.46 -7.74
CA THR A 24 -7.36 -6.02 -7.81
C THR A 24 -6.05 -5.26 -7.72
N CYS A 25 -5.85 -4.27 -8.60
CA CYS A 25 -4.63 -3.47 -8.67
C CYS A 25 -4.90 -2.02 -8.28
N LEU A 26 -4.15 -1.51 -7.29
CA LEU A 26 -4.06 -0.10 -6.93
C LEU A 26 -2.70 0.45 -7.41
N PRO A 27 -2.66 1.29 -8.46
CA PRO A 27 -1.43 1.91 -8.89
C PRO A 27 -0.94 2.92 -7.85
N MET A 28 0.38 3.00 -7.67
CA MET A 28 1.04 3.99 -6.82
C MET A 28 1.89 4.89 -7.69
N GLU A 29 1.36 6.09 -7.96
CA GLU A 29 2.09 7.11 -8.71
C GLU A 29 3.28 7.64 -7.90
N GLU A 30 4.41 7.90 -8.55
CA GLU A 30 5.64 8.40 -7.92
C GLU A 30 5.42 9.65 -7.08
N ARG A 31 4.68 10.63 -7.60
CA ARG A 31 4.31 11.85 -6.85
C ARG A 31 3.54 11.59 -5.55
N VAL A 32 2.77 10.50 -5.47
CA VAL A 32 2.04 10.12 -4.25
C VAL A 32 3.03 9.62 -3.21
N TRP A 33 4.01 8.82 -3.64
CA TRP A 33 5.09 8.40 -2.76
C TRP A 33 5.89 9.59 -2.24
N GLU A 34 6.36 10.47 -3.13
CA GLU A 34 7.19 11.62 -2.78
C GLU A 34 6.47 12.54 -1.78
N SER A 35 5.20 12.86 -2.08
CA SER A 35 4.39 13.74 -1.24
C SER A 35 4.02 13.09 0.10
N GLY A 36 3.91 11.76 0.14
CA GLY A 36 3.60 11.01 1.34
C GLY A 36 4.82 10.65 2.18
N TYR A 37 6.04 10.72 1.63
CA TYR A 37 7.24 10.22 2.31
C TYR A 37 7.48 10.91 3.65
N THR A 38 7.59 12.24 3.66
CA THR A 38 7.76 13.02 4.90
C THR A 38 6.61 12.77 5.87
N LEU A 39 5.37 12.75 5.39
CA LEU A 39 4.18 12.53 6.22
C LEU A 39 4.16 11.14 6.87
N VAL A 40 4.58 10.10 6.16
CA VAL A 40 4.53 8.72 6.64
C VAL A 40 5.79 8.34 7.42
N ILE A 41 6.95 8.85 7.03
CA ILE A 41 8.22 8.49 7.67
C ILE A 41 8.47 9.27 8.95
N ASP A 42 8.14 10.57 8.98
CA ASP A 42 8.49 11.44 10.11
C ASP A 42 7.40 11.47 11.21
N GLU A 43 6.12 11.37 10.84
CA GLU A 43 4.99 11.49 11.79
C GLU A 43 4.51 10.14 12.36
N VAL A 44 4.80 9.01 11.70
CA VAL A 44 4.30 7.69 12.12
C VAL A 44 5.29 7.00 13.05
N LYS A 45 4.82 6.57 14.24
CA LYS A 45 5.57 5.63 15.10
C LYS A 45 5.82 4.34 14.31
N ARG A 46 7.07 3.82 14.30
CA ARG A 46 7.49 2.59 13.60
C ARG A 46 6.35 1.56 13.45
N GLY A 47 6.02 1.18 12.23
CA GLY A 47 4.90 0.29 11.90
C GLY A 47 4.91 -0.14 10.43
N LEU A 48 3.95 -0.99 10.04
CA LEU A 48 3.89 -1.62 8.71
C LEU A 48 3.74 -0.58 7.59
N LEU A 49 3.07 0.54 7.86
CA LEU A 49 2.96 1.63 6.88
C LEU A 49 4.30 2.33 6.62
N GLN A 50 5.12 2.48 7.65
CA GLN A 50 6.46 3.06 7.51
C GLN A 50 7.37 2.12 6.70
N ASP A 51 7.29 0.82 6.98
CA ASP A 51 8.06 -0.19 6.24
C ASP A 51 7.61 -0.22 4.77
N PHE A 52 6.30 -0.28 4.51
CA PHE A 52 5.73 -0.15 3.17
C PHE A 52 6.29 1.06 2.42
N TRP A 53 6.33 2.24 3.05
CA TRP A 53 6.79 3.47 2.39
C TRP A 53 8.31 3.47 2.14
N LYS A 54 9.12 2.85 3.03
CA LYS A 54 10.57 2.67 2.84
C LYS A 54 10.90 1.73 1.70
N HIS A 55 10.08 0.69 1.48
CA HIS A 55 10.33 -0.32 0.47
C HIS A 55 10.22 0.21 -0.97
N TYR A 56 9.62 1.38 -1.21
CA TYR A 56 9.36 1.93 -2.55
C TYR A 56 10.57 1.97 -3.51
N TYR A 57 11.76 2.34 -3.03
CA TYR A 57 13.00 2.38 -3.83
C TYR A 57 13.94 1.18 -3.59
N GLY A 58 13.58 0.23 -2.73
CA GLY A 58 14.41 -0.94 -2.49
C GLY A 58 14.37 -1.93 -3.66
N SER A 59 15.51 -2.50 -4.03
CA SER A 59 15.58 -3.64 -4.97
C SER A 59 14.86 -4.92 -4.49
N SER A 60 14.36 -4.91 -3.25
CA SER A 60 13.45 -5.90 -2.65
C SER A 60 12.17 -5.23 -2.13
N ALA A 61 11.54 -4.38 -2.95
CA ALA A 61 10.30 -3.67 -2.60
C ALA A 61 9.07 -4.58 -2.42
N GLU A 62 9.22 -5.88 -2.71
CA GLU A 62 8.15 -6.85 -2.57
C GLU A 62 7.81 -7.04 -1.10
N MET A 63 6.57 -6.68 -0.77
CA MET A 63 5.99 -6.86 0.56
C MET A 63 4.71 -7.66 0.41
N ASP A 64 4.58 -8.73 1.19
CA ASP A 64 3.36 -9.55 1.30
C ASP A 64 2.78 -9.37 2.70
N VAL A 65 1.53 -8.91 2.77
CA VAL A 65 0.80 -8.68 4.02
C VAL A 65 -0.45 -9.53 4.02
N SER A 66 -0.65 -10.34 5.06
CA SER A 66 -1.81 -11.23 5.18
C SER A 66 -2.26 -11.39 6.63
N GLY A 67 -3.44 -11.98 6.82
CA GLY A 67 -3.99 -12.27 8.16
C GLY A 67 -4.09 -11.02 9.04
N VAL A 68 -3.70 -11.13 10.32
CA VAL A 68 -3.82 -10.03 11.31
C VAL A 68 -3.00 -8.79 10.91
N GLN A 69 -1.90 -8.96 10.17
CA GLN A 69 -1.06 -7.84 9.73
C GLN A 69 -1.83 -6.87 8.80
N LEU A 70 -2.85 -7.33 8.07
CA LEU A 70 -3.71 -6.45 7.28
C LEU A 70 -4.45 -5.44 8.15
N MET A 71 -4.86 -5.83 9.36
CA MET A 71 -5.56 -4.95 10.29
C MET A 71 -4.60 -4.02 11.03
N GLU A 72 -3.38 -4.47 11.31
CA GLU A 72 -2.30 -3.60 11.82
C GLU A 72 -1.94 -2.54 10.78
N PHE A 73 -1.77 -2.95 9.52
CA PHE A 73 -1.47 -2.04 8.43
C PHE A 73 -2.60 -1.02 8.21
N ARG A 74 -3.86 -1.47 8.25
CA ARG A 74 -5.03 -0.58 8.21
C ARG A 74 -5.05 0.41 9.37
N LYS A 75 -4.69 -0.02 10.58
CA LYS A 75 -4.64 0.85 11.76
C LYS A 75 -3.62 1.97 11.58
N ASP A 76 -2.44 1.65 11.05
CA ASP A 76 -1.41 2.65 10.75
C ASP A 76 -1.90 3.65 9.70
N ILE A 77 -2.55 3.17 8.63
CA ILE A 77 -3.17 4.02 7.59
C ILE A 77 -4.19 4.98 8.21
N MET A 78 -5.11 4.48 9.04
CA MET A 78 -6.15 5.30 9.67
C MET A 78 -5.56 6.35 10.62
N ALA A 79 -4.43 6.05 11.27
CA ALA A 79 -3.78 6.99 12.18
C ALA A 79 -3.20 8.21 11.45
N ILE A 80 -2.65 8.05 10.25
CA ILE A 80 -2.04 9.15 9.49
C ILE A 80 -3.00 9.86 8.52
N THR A 81 -4.12 9.21 8.17
CA THR A 81 -5.12 9.74 7.21
C THR A 81 -5.54 11.20 7.53
N PRO A 82 -5.79 11.62 8.79
CA PRO A 82 -6.15 13.00 9.11
C PRO A 82 -5.07 14.03 8.76
N GLU A 83 -3.79 13.69 8.91
CA GLU A 83 -2.65 14.58 8.61
C GLU A 83 -2.46 14.76 7.09
N CYS A 84 -3.03 13.86 6.30
CA CYS A 84 -2.92 13.88 4.83
C CYS A 84 -4.01 14.74 4.15
N VAL A 85 -4.88 15.44 4.89
CA VAL A 85 -5.97 16.25 4.31
C VAL A 85 -5.45 17.35 3.36
N GLY A 86 -4.27 17.90 3.63
CA GLY A 86 -3.60 18.87 2.75
C GLY A 86 -3.00 18.27 1.48
N GLN A 87 -2.98 16.94 1.33
CA GLN A 87 -2.41 16.21 0.21
C GLN A 87 -3.45 15.26 -0.42
N PRO A 88 -4.38 15.76 -1.26
CA PRO A 88 -5.53 14.98 -1.72
C PRO A 88 -5.19 13.69 -2.46
N ALA A 89 -4.05 13.63 -3.16
CA ALA A 89 -3.61 12.42 -3.86
C ALA A 89 -3.15 11.33 -2.88
N VAL A 90 -2.36 11.70 -1.87
CA VAL A 90 -1.91 10.81 -0.79
C VAL A 90 -3.09 10.33 0.03
N LEU A 91 -4.01 11.22 0.37
CA LEU A 91 -5.22 10.89 1.11
C LEU A 91 -6.07 9.85 0.37
N ARG A 92 -6.34 10.05 -0.93
CA ARG A 92 -7.12 9.10 -1.74
C ARG A 92 -6.44 7.73 -1.78
N PHE A 93 -5.13 7.71 -2.03
CA PHE A 93 -4.36 6.47 -2.04
C PHE A 93 -4.44 5.71 -0.71
N LEU A 94 -4.23 6.40 0.41
CA LEU A 94 -4.31 5.78 1.75
C LEU A 94 -5.71 5.24 2.06
N VAL A 95 -6.76 5.97 1.69
CA VAL A 95 -8.15 5.51 1.87
C VAL A 95 -8.43 4.25 1.04
N GLU A 96 -7.98 4.20 -0.21
CA GLU A 96 -8.14 3.02 -1.07
C GLU A 96 -7.32 1.83 -0.57
N LEU A 97 -6.07 2.05 -0.17
CA LEU A 97 -5.22 1.03 0.43
C LEU A 97 -5.84 0.46 1.71
N GLY A 98 -6.38 1.33 2.57
CA GLY A 98 -7.08 0.90 3.79
C GLY A 98 -8.34 0.07 3.50
N ARG A 99 -9.07 0.36 2.41
CA ARG A 99 -10.20 -0.48 1.95
C ARG A 99 -9.71 -1.83 1.45
N MET A 100 -8.63 -1.87 0.69
CA MET A 100 -8.02 -3.11 0.21
C MET A 100 -7.56 -4.00 1.38
N CYS A 101 -7.02 -3.45 2.47
CA CYS A 101 -6.68 -4.23 3.66
C CYS A 101 -7.91 -4.96 4.25
N VAL A 102 -9.05 -4.28 4.35
CA VAL A 102 -10.31 -4.88 4.84
C VAL A 102 -10.80 -5.96 3.89
N GLN A 103 -10.77 -5.68 2.58
CA GLN A 103 -11.23 -6.62 1.57
C GLN A 103 -10.36 -7.89 1.57
N ALA A 104 -9.03 -7.75 1.58
CA ALA A 104 -8.10 -8.87 1.64
C ALA A 104 -8.34 -9.72 2.89
N TYR A 105 -8.49 -9.09 4.05
CA TYR A 105 -8.73 -9.80 5.31
C TYR A 105 -10.03 -10.62 5.29
N ARG A 106 -11.12 -10.04 4.76
CA ARG A 106 -12.42 -10.73 4.64
C ARG A 106 -12.42 -11.89 3.66
N GLN A 107 -11.53 -11.85 2.67
CA GLN A 107 -11.42 -12.85 1.62
C GLN A 107 -10.31 -13.88 1.92
N GLU A 108 -9.71 -13.83 3.11
CA GLU A 108 -8.54 -14.64 3.48
C GLU A 108 -7.38 -14.50 2.47
N GLY A 109 -7.31 -13.34 1.81
CA GLY A 109 -6.30 -13.01 0.81
C GLY A 109 -5.10 -12.26 1.40
N SER A 110 -4.29 -11.70 0.50
CA SER A 110 -3.10 -10.92 0.82
C SER A 110 -3.04 -9.62 0.03
N LEU A 111 -2.27 -8.65 0.54
CA LEU A 111 -1.80 -7.51 -0.23
C LEU A 111 -0.34 -7.71 -0.62
N ARG A 112 -0.03 -7.54 -1.89
CA ARG A 112 1.32 -7.64 -2.44
C ARG A 112 1.74 -6.35 -3.11
N VAL A 113 2.89 -5.82 -2.72
CA VAL A 113 3.54 -4.74 -3.45
C VAL A 113 4.42 -5.36 -4.53
N VAL A 114 4.24 -4.96 -5.78
CA VAL A 114 5.10 -5.44 -6.88
C VAL A 114 5.77 -4.28 -7.60
N ALA A 115 7.03 -4.52 -7.91
CA ALA A 115 7.84 -3.73 -8.81
C ALA A 115 7.55 -4.16 -10.25
N ALA A 116 7.00 -3.27 -11.08
CA ALA A 116 7.05 -3.43 -12.53
C ALA A 116 8.43 -3.03 -13.05
#